data_AF-A0A6J1R9Y7-F1
#
_entry.id   AF-A0A6J1R9Y7-F1
#
_cell.length_a   1.000
_cell.length_b   1.000
_cell.length_c   1.000
_cell.angle_alpha   90.00
_cell.angle_beta   90.00
_cell.angle_gamma   90.00
#
_symmetry.space_group_name_H-M   'P 1'
#
loop_
_entity.id
_entity.type
_entity.pdbx_description
1 polymer ?
#
loop_
_entity_poly.entity_id
_entity_poly.type
_entity_poly.pdbx_seq_one_letter_code
_entity_poly.pdbx_strand_id
1 'polypeptide(L)'
;KDSIRYYNEVPVEKRVFKNLQLFMENKSPGDDLFDRLNTTVMNKHLNELMEGLTAKVFRTYNASWTLQQQLDKLTDPNDTEAEKILSYNRANRAVAILCNHQRSVPKTHAKSMENLKAKIDAKKEAITECELQVKDAKRDAKHGSVKEKVTYEKKKKQLERLKDQLTKLEVQATDREENKEIALSTSKLNYLDPRISVAWCKKHNIPVEKIYNKTQRDKFRWAIDMAGPDYVF
;
A
#
# COMPACT_ATOMS: atom_id res chain seq x y z
N LYS A 1 13.57 17.71 -6.10
CA LYS A 1 12.32 18.06 -6.82
C LYS A 1 11.31 18.51 -5.78
N ASP A 2 10.53 19.56 -6.06
CA ASP A 2 9.46 20.10 -5.19
C ASP A 2 9.92 20.46 -3.75
N SER A 3 11.21 20.74 -3.58
CA SER A 3 11.85 21.01 -2.28
C SER A 3 11.59 19.97 -1.18
N ILE A 4 11.26 18.72 -1.56
CA ILE A 4 11.13 17.61 -0.62
C ILE A 4 12.52 17.15 -0.20
N ARG A 5 12.78 17.17 1.11
CA ARG A 5 14.06 16.72 1.69
C ARG A 5 14.25 15.22 1.40
N TYR A 6 15.44 14.87 0.95
CA TYR A 6 15.91 13.49 0.96
C TYR A 6 16.95 13.36 2.07
N TYR A 7 16.68 12.50 3.04
CA TYR A 7 17.61 12.16 4.11
C TYR A 7 17.63 10.64 4.22
N ASN A 8 18.82 10.06 4.15
CA ASN A 8 18.99 8.62 4.25
C ASN A 8 20.41 8.30 4.72
N GLU A 9 20.52 7.25 5.53
CA GLU A 9 21.79 6.67 5.95
C GLU A 9 21.90 5.30 5.28
N VAL A 10 22.80 5.19 4.29
CA VAL A 10 22.91 4.01 3.44
C VAL A 10 24.31 3.43 3.54
N PRO A 11 24.47 2.21 4.05
CA PRO A 11 25.72 1.47 3.91
C PRO A 11 26.02 1.23 2.44
N VAL A 12 27.21 1.61 2.00
CA VAL A 12 27.67 1.42 0.61
C VAL A 12 28.88 0.51 0.57
N GLU A 13 29.15 -0.08 -0.59
CA GLU A 13 30.35 -0.87 -0.79
C GLU A 13 31.62 -0.06 -0.58
N LYS A 14 32.68 -0.70 -0.08
CA LYS A 14 33.97 -0.07 0.22
C LYS A 14 34.53 0.75 -0.96
N ARG A 15 34.36 0.27 -2.18
CA ARG A 15 34.81 0.98 -3.39
C ARG A 15 34.02 2.28 -3.62
N VAL A 16 32.71 2.26 -3.42
CA VAL A 16 31.85 3.45 -3.54
C VAL A 16 32.24 4.49 -2.50
N PHE A 17 32.42 4.09 -1.24
CA PHE A 17 32.86 5.00 -0.18
C PHE A 17 34.19 5.68 -0.51
N LYS A 18 35.20 4.90 -0.91
CA LYS A 18 36.52 5.43 -1.32
C LYS A 18 36.42 6.40 -2.49
N ASN A 19 35.60 6.09 -3.50
CA ASN A 19 35.39 6.97 -4.64
C ASN A 19 34.74 8.29 -4.22
N LEU A 20 33.75 8.26 -3.32
CA LEU A 20 33.12 9.48 -2.80
C LEU A 20 34.12 10.38 -2.06
N GLN A 21 35.04 9.81 -1.28
CA GLN A 21 36.11 10.59 -0.64
C GLN A 21 36.94 11.34 -1.68
N LEU A 22 37.39 10.64 -2.74
CA LEU A 22 38.15 11.25 -3.84
C LEU A 22 37.35 12.34 -4.57
N PHE A 23 36.05 12.13 -4.79
CA PHE A 23 35.18 13.11 -5.45
C PHE A 23 34.95 14.38 -4.64
N MET A 24 35.24 14.36 -3.33
CA MET A 24 35.14 15.51 -2.43
C MET A 24 36.48 16.21 -2.18
N GLU A 25 37.61 15.62 -2.58
CA GLU A 25 38.94 16.20 -2.36
C GLU A 25 39.08 17.55 -3.09
N ASN A 26 39.64 18.54 -2.39
CA ASN A 26 39.86 19.90 -2.89
C ASN A 26 38.60 20.64 -3.38
N LYS A 27 37.41 20.26 -2.89
CA LYS A 27 36.13 20.92 -3.20
C LYS A 27 35.57 21.69 -2.00
N SER A 28 34.91 22.81 -2.30
CA SER A 28 34.12 23.59 -1.35
C SER A 28 32.68 23.04 -1.25
N PRO A 29 31.92 23.35 -0.16
CA PRO A 29 30.55 22.83 0.02
C PRO A 29 29.53 23.19 -1.08
N GLY A 30 29.80 24.21 -1.90
CA GLY A 30 28.95 24.61 -3.02
C GLY A 30 29.32 23.97 -4.37
N ASP A 31 30.42 23.23 -4.43
CA ASP A 31 30.91 22.63 -5.68
C ASP A 31 30.18 21.33 -6.01
N ASP A 32 30.04 21.02 -7.30
CA ASP A 32 29.40 19.78 -7.74
C ASP A 32 30.22 18.54 -7.32
N LEU A 33 29.54 17.58 -6.69
CA LEU A 33 30.16 16.31 -6.29
C LEU A 33 30.68 15.53 -7.50
N PHE A 34 29.92 15.49 -8.60
CA PHE A 34 30.29 14.82 -9.84
C PHE A 34 30.62 15.84 -10.94
N ASP A 35 31.74 16.55 -10.79
CA ASP A 35 32.17 17.71 -11.59
C ASP A 35 32.37 17.43 -13.08
N ARG A 36 32.62 16.16 -13.46
CA ARG A 36 32.84 15.75 -14.87
C ARG A 36 31.66 14.97 -15.46
N LEU A 37 30.54 14.89 -14.74
CA LEU A 37 29.37 14.13 -15.16
C LEU A 37 28.18 15.06 -15.36
N ASN A 38 27.41 14.83 -16.42
CA ASN A 38 26.11 15.45 -16.60
C ASN A 38 25.09 14.42 -17.11
N THR A 39 23.82 14.82 -17.13
CA THR A 39 22.71 13.93 -17.52
C THR A 39 22.80 13.48 -18.97
N THR A 40 23.36 14.27 -19.87
CA THR A 40 23.55 13.90 -21.28
C THR A 40 24.56 12.77 -21.43
N VAL A 41 25.73 12.90 -20.80
CA VAL A 41 26.79 11.87 -20.83
C VAL A 41 26.28 10.57 -20.19
N MET A 42 25.62 10.67 -19.04
CA MET A 42 25.06 9.51 -18.36
C MET A 42 24.00 8.79 -19.22
N ASN A 43 23.02 9.52 -19.77
CA ASN A 43 21.97 8.89 -20.57
C ASN A 43 22.49 8.33 -21.90
N LYS A 44 23.52 8.96 -22.51
CA LYS A 44 24.18 8.40 -23.68
C LYS A 44 24.77 7.04 -23.36
N HIS A 45 25.52 6.94 -22.27
CA HIS A 45 26.09 5.66 -21.83
C HIS A 45 25.01 4.61 -21.53
N LEU A 46 23.93 5.00 -20.84
CA LEU A 46 22.81 4.08 -20.58
C LEU A 46 22.16 3.56 -21.86
N ASN A 47 21.97 4.42 -22.86
CA ASN A 47 21.39 4.03 -24.14
C ASN A 47 22.30 3.10 -24.96
N GLU A 48 23.62 3.22 -24.81
CA GLU A 48 24.59 2.29 -25.41
C GLU A 48 24.50 0.88 -24.77
N LEU A 49 24.13 0.80 -23.49
CA LEU A 49 23.92 -0.48 -22.80
C LEU A 49 22.59 -1.15 -23.15
N MET A 50 21.54 -0.35 -23.39
CA MET A 50 20.23 -0.82 -23.80
C MET A 50 19.49 0.31 -24.50
N GLU A 51 19.01 0.05 -25.73
CA GLU A 51 18.29 1.03 -26.52
C GLU A 51 17.07 1.59 -25.75
N GLY A 52 16.95 2.91 -25.68
CA GLY A 52 15.87 3.61 -24.97
C GLY A 52 16.05 3.71 -23.45
N LEU A 53 17.12 3.12 -22.87
CA LEU A 53 17.38 3.19 -21.44
C LEU A 53 17.85 4.59 -21.03
N THR A 54 17.22 5.13 -20.00
CA THR A 54 17.54 6.43 -19.40
C THR A 54 17.45 6.35 -17.88
N ALA A 55 18.03 7.31 -17.16
CA ALA A 55 18.03 7.30 -15.69
C ALA A 55 16.61 7.26 -15.08
N LYS A 56 15.60 7.83 -15.75
CA LYS A 56 14.20 7.75 -15.29
C LYS A 56 13.62 6.34 -15.33
N VAL A 57 14.09 5.49 -16.25
CA VAL A 57 13.59 4.11 -16.41
C VAL A 57 13.90 3.28 -15.18
N PHE A 58 15.07 3.48 -14.55
CA PHE A 58 15.42 2.82 -13.29
C PHE A 58 14.43 3.11 -12.16
N ARG A 59 13.90 4.34 -12.07
CA ARG A 59 12.88 4.66 -11.06
C ARG A 59 11.59 3.88 -11.31
N THR A 60 11.13 3.80 -12.56
CA THR A 60 9.93 3.03 -12.92
C THR A 60 10.13 1.53 -12.71
N TYR A 61 11.29 0.98 -13.11
CA TYR A 61 11.64 -0.41 -12.90
C TYR A 61 11.65 -0.75 -11.41
N ASN A 62 12.43 -0.03 -10.60
CA ASN A 62 12.56 -0.31 -9.17
C ASN A 62 11.21 -0.16 -8.45
N ALA A 63 10.38 0.83 -8.84
CA ALA A 63 9.05 1.01 -8.27
C ALA A 63 8.10 -0.15 -8.62
N SER A 64 8.02 -0.53 -9.90
CA SER A 64 7.14 -1.60 -10.37
C SER A 64 7.56 -2.96 -9.83
N TRP A 65 8.86 -3.27 -9.88
CA TRP A 65 9.43 -4.48 -9.31
C TRP A 65 9.17 -4.58 -7.81
N THR A 66 9.41 -3.49 -7.06
CA THR A 66 9.13 -3.46 -5.62
C THR A 66 7.65 -3.69 -5.33
N LEU A 67 6.74 -3.09 -6.09
CA LEU A 67 5.30 -3.35 -5.90
C LEU A 67 4.99 -4.83 -6.02
N GLN A 68 5.43 -5.47 -7.11
CA GLN A 68 5.15 -6.89 -7.34
C GLN A 68 5.71 -7.76 -6.22
N GLN A 69 6.98 -7.58 -5.86
CA GLN A 69 7.63 -8.34 -4.79
C GLN A 69 6.93 -8.14 -3.43
N GLN A 70 6.49 -6.93 -3.12
CA GLN A 70 5.76 -6.67 -1.88
C GLN A 70 4.35 -7.24 -1.90
N LEU A 71 3.65 -7.21 -3.04
CA LEU A 71 2.33 -7.83 -3.15
C LEU A 71 2.42 -9.36 -2.98
N ASP A 72 3.42 -9.99 -3.59
CA ASP A 72 3.67 -11.43 -3.45
C ASP A 72 4.02 -11.81 -2.01
N LYS A 73 4.74 -10.94 -1.30
CA LYS A 73 5.15 -11.17 0.10
C LYS A 73 4.04 -10.91 1.12
N LEU A 74 3.23 -9.87 0.92
CA LEU A 74 2.31 -9.34 1.94
C LEU A 74 0.87 -9.83 1.80
N THR A 75 0.49 -10.41 0.66
CA THR A 75 -0.90 -10.82 0.42
C THR A 75 -1.12 -12.26 0.89
N ASP A 76 -1.95 -12.47 1.91
CA ASP A 76 -2.45 -13.82 2.23
C ASP A 76 -3.72 -14.13 1.40
N PRO A 77 -3.78 -15.26 0.67
CA PRO A 77 -4.98 -15.67 -0.05
C PRO A 77 -6.24 -15.82 0.83
N ASN A 78 -6.08 -16.12 2.12
CA ASN A 78 -7.18 -16.35 3.06
C ASN A 78 -7.69 -15.07 3.73
N ASP A 79 -6.97 -13.95 3.58
CA ASP A 79 -7.38 -12.65 4.10
C ASP A 79 -8.73 -12.20 3.54
N THR A 80 -9.45 -11.42 4.34
CA THR A 80 -10.65 -10.72 3.89
C THR A 80 -10.30 -9.69 2.81
N GLU A 81 -11.31 -9.22 2.05
CA GLU A 81 -11.12 -8.14 1.08
C GLU A 81 -10.44 -6.91 1.71
N ALA A 82 -10.81 -6.55 2.94
CA ALA A 82 -10.27 -5.38 3.62
C ALA A 82 -8.79 -5.54 3.95
N GLU A 83 -8.39 -6.70 4.47
CA GLU A 83 -6.99 -7.00 4.80
C GLU A 83 -6.11 -7.07 3.55
N LYS A 84 -6.60 -7.67 2.45
CA LYS A 84 -5.90 -7.66 1.16
C LYS A 84 -5.67 -6.24 0.64
N ILE A 85 -6.65 -5.35 0.77
CA ILE A 85 -6.50 -3.94 0.40
C ILE A 85 -5.45 -3.24 1.28
N LEU A 86 -5.37 -3.56 2.58
CA LEU A 86 -4.32 -3.07 3.46
C LEU A 86 -2.93 -3.55 3.00
N SER A 87 -2.79 -4.83 2.65
CA SER A 87 -1.54 -5.37 2.11
C SER A 87 -1.14 -4.68 0.81
N TYR A 88 -2.10 -4.39 -0.08
CA TYR A 88 -1.84 -3.60 -1.28
C TYR A 88 -1.33 -2.19 -0.94
N ASN A 89 -1.97 -1.51 0.01
CA ASN A 89 -1.56 -0.16 0.39
C ASN A 89 -0.18 -0.15 1.05
N ARG A 90 0.16 -1.16 1.86
CA ARG A 90 1.51 -1.36 2.41
C ARG A 90 2.55 -1.60 1.33
N ALA A 91 2.24 -2.41 0.31
CA ALA A 91 3.11 -2.61 -0.84
C ALA A 91 3.37 -1.29 -1.58
N ASN A 92 2.32 -0.52 -1.86
CA ASN A 92 2.47 0.81 -2.49
C ASN A 92 3.20 1.81 -1.59
N ARG A 93 3.05 1.72 -0.26
CA ARG A 93 3.78 2.53 0.72
C ARG A 93 5.28 2.27 0.65
N ALA A 94 5.70 1.01 0.54
CA ALA A 94 7.11 0.67 0.34
C ALA A 94 7.68 1.32 -0.93
N VAL A 95 6.91 1.33 -2.03
CA VAL A 95 7.30 2.02 -3.26
C VAL A 95 7.39 3.53 -3.07
N ALA A 96 6.42 4.12 -2.38
CA ALA A 96 6.42 5.55 -2.11
C ALA A 96 7.62 5.98 -1.25
N ILE A 97 8.02 5.17 -0.27
CA ILE A 97 9.24 5.37 0.54
C ILE A 97 10.48 5.30 -0.35
N LEU A 98 10.59 4.25 -1.18
CA LEU A 98 11.69 4.09 -2.13
C LEU A 98 11.83 5.31 -3.06
N CYS A 99 10.70 5.89 -3.48
CA CYS A 99 10.67 7.05 -4.37
C CYS A 99 10.75 8.40 -3.65
N ASN A 100 10.90 8.41 -2.32
CA ASN A 100 10.84 9.61 -1.47
C ASN A 100 9.57 10.46 -1.65
N HIS A 101 8.42 9.82 -1.86
CA HIS A 101 7.13 10.49 -1.97
C HIS A 101 6.55 10.79 -0.58
N GLN A 102 7.05 11.87 0.02
CA GLN A 102 6.64 12.33 1.34
C GLN A 102 5.54 13.41 1.27
N ARG A 103 4.80 13.57 2.35
CA ARG A 103 3.88 14.69 2.60
C ARG A 103 3.91 15.07 4.07
N SER A 104 3.53 16.30 4.39
CA SER A 104 3.25 16.67 5.78
C SER A 104 1.99 15.99 6.30
N VAL A 105 1.94 15.74 7.60
CA VAL A 105 0.74 15.22 8.27
C VAL A 105 -0.42 16.21 8.06
N PRO A 106 -1.58 15.78 7.56
CA PRO A 106 -2.74 16.65 7.40
C PRO A 106 -3.17 17.25 8.75
N LYS A 107 -3.52 18.54 8.78
CA LYS A 107 -3.97 19.24 10.00
C LYS A 107 -5.18 18.56 10.68
N THR A 108 -6.03 17.91 9.90
CA THR A 108 -7.24 17.20 10.36
C THR A 108 -6.99 15.75 10.77
N HIS A 109 -5.76 15.24 10.63
CA HIS A 109 -5.43 13.84 10.85
C HIS A 109 -5.78 13.40 12.28
N ALA A 110 -5.30 14.11 13.30
CA ALA A 110 -5.55 13.78 14.70
C ALA A 110 -7.04 13.68 15.02
N LYS A 111 -7.84 14.68 14.59
CA LYS A 111 -9.28 14.67 14.82
C LYS A 111 -9.97 13.53 14.08
N SER A 112 -9.53 13.24 12.86
CA SER A 112 -10.08 12.11 12.10
C SER A 112 -9.74 10.76 12.73
N MET A 113 -8.58 10.60 13.37
CA MET A 113 -8.19 9.37 14.06
C MET A 113 -8.96 9.19 15.36
N GLU A 114 -9.16 10.27 16.13
CA GLU A 114 -10.00 10.27 17.33
C GLU A 114 -11.44 9.80 17.00
N ASN A 115 -12.04 10.38 15.96
CA ASN A 115 -13.39 10.01 15.52
C ASN A 115 -13.48 8.53 15.07
N LEU A 116 -12.41 8.01 14.47
CA LEU A 116 -12.37 6.62 14.02
C LEU A 116 -12.21 5.67 15.21
N LYS A 117 -11.36 6.03 16.19
CA LYS A 117 -11.19 5.28 17.44
C LYS A 117 -12.51 5.19 18.21
N ALA A 118 -13.24 6.28 18.38
CA ALA A 118 -14.54 6.27 19.03
C ALA A 118 -15.55 5.32 18.35
N LYS A 119 -15.52 5.22 17.01
CA LYS A 119 -16.36 4.27 16.26
C LYS A 119 -15.94 2.82 16.47
N ILE A 120 -14.64 2.55 16.58
CA ILE A 120 -14.09 1.24 16.86
C ILE A 120 -14.50 0.80 18.27
N ASP A 121 -14.33 1.67 19.26
CA ASP A 121 -14.66 1.38 20.66
C ASP A 121 -16.17 1.07 20.82
N ALA A 122 -17.04 1.91 20.23
CA ALA A 122 -18.48 1.64 20.21
C ALA A 122 -18.85 0.32 19.50
N LYS A 123 -18.07 -0.11 18.49
CA LYS A 123 -18.28 -1.42 17.83
C LYS A 123 -17.83 -2.58 18.70
N LYS A 124 -16.73 -2.43 19.44
CA LYS A 124 -16.25 -3.43 20.40
C LYS A 124 -17.26 -3.67 21.53
N GLU A 125 -17.86 -2.60 22.03
CA GLU A 125 -18.95 -2.68 23.02
C GLU A 125 -20.16 -3.44 22.46
N ALA A 126 -20.63 -3.07 21.26
CA ALA A 126 -21.75 -3.75 20.60
C ALA A 126 -21.47 -5.23 20.30
N ILE A 127 -20.23 -5.59 19.94
CA ILE A 127 -19.81 -6.99 19.77
C ILE A 127 -19.89 -7.73 21.10
N THR A 128 -19.34 -7.15 22.17
CA THR A 128 -19.33 -7.77 23.51
C THR A 128 -20.76 -8.06 23.98
N GLU A 129 -21.68 -7.11 23.81
CA GLU A 129 -23.09 -7.32 24.13
C GLU A 129 -23.72 -8.42 23.26
N CYS A 130 -23.44 -8.41 21.95
CA CYS A 130 -23.95 -9.41 21.02
C CYS A 130 -23.40 -10.82 21.33
N GLU A 131 -22.15 -10.94 21.77
CA GLU A 131 -21.55 -12.21 22.19
C GLU A 131 -22.26 -12.82 23.40
N LEU A 132 -22.60 -12.00 24.39
CA LEU A 132 -23.42 -12.44 25.54
C LEU A 132 -24.79 -12.93 25.07
N GLN A 133 -25.45 -12.15 24.21
CA GLN A 133 -26.75 -12.52 23.65
C GLN A 133 -26.71 -13.83 22.82
N VAL A 134 -25.61 -14.07 22.08
CA VAL A 134 -25.40 -15.32 21.33
C VAL A 134 -25.19 -16.49 22.28
N LYS A 135 -24.44 -16.28 23.38
CA LYS A 135 -24.19 -17.31 24.40
C LYS A 135 -25.49 -17.74 25.10
N ASP A 136 -26.34 -16.78 25.46
CA ASP A 136 -27.64 -17.06 26.07
C ASP A 136 -28.56 -17.78 25.07
N ALA A 137 -28.68 -17.28 23.83
CA ALA A 137 -29.48 -17.92 22.80
C ALA A 137 -28.98 -19.34 22.47
N LYS A 138 -27.67 -19.61 22.56
CA LYS A 138 -27.10 -20.95 22.40
C LYS A 138 -27.53 -21.89 23.51
N ARG A 139 -27.60 -21.41 24.75
CA ARG A 139 -28.08 -22.19 25.90
C ARG A 139 -29.55 -22.57 25.71
N ASP A 140 -30.37 -21.60 25.33
CA ASP A 140 -31.81 -21.79 25.15
C ASP A 140 -32.10 -22.72 23.94
N ALA A 141 -31.32 -22.63 22.87
CA ALA A 141 -31.45 -23.49 21.70
C ALA A 141 -31.03 -24.96 21.92
N LYS A 142 -30.27 -25.27 22.98
CA LYS A 142 -29.76 -26.63 23.26
C LYS A 142 -30.89 -27.62 23.59
N HIS A 143 -31.93 -27.14 24.28
CA HIS A 143 -33.13 -27.91 24.63
C HIS A 143 -34.43 -27.24 24.14
N GLY A 144 -34.31 -26.12 23.41
CA GLY A 144 -35.44 -25.33 22.91
C GLY A 144 -36.05 -25.84 21.60
N SER A 145 -37.13 -25.20 21.19
CA SER A 145 -37.85 -25.49 19.96
C SER A 145 -37.09 -25.02 18.71
N VAL A 146 -37.66 -25.29 17.54
CA VAL A 146 -37.15 -24.78 16.26
C VAL A 146 -37.01 -23.25 16.28
N LYS A 147 -37.88 -22.54 17.01
CA LYS A 147 -37.85 -21.08 17.13
C LYS A 147 -36.60 -20.56 17.84
N GLU A 148 -36.17 -21.21 18.92
CA GLU A 148 -34.96 -20.84 19.67
C GLU A 148 -33.71 -21.12 18.82
N LYS A 149 -33.67 -22.24 18.07
CA LYS A 149 -32.57 -22.54 17.13
C LYS A 149 -32.44 -21.49 16.02
N VAL A 150 -33.56 -21.06 15.43
CA VAL A 150 -33.57 -19.97 14.43
C VAL A 150 -33.09 -18.65 15.04
N THR A 151 -33.45 -18.37 16.29
CA THR A 151 -33.03 -17.15 17.00
C THR A 151 -31.52 -17.15 17.25
N TYR A 152 -30.96 -18.28 17.67
CA TYR A 152 -29.51 -18.46 17.81
C TYR A 152 -28.77 -18.20 16.49
N GLU A 153 -29.21 -18.80 15.38
CA GLU A 153 -28.58 -18.59 14.07
C GLU A 153 -28.65 -17.14 13.60
N LYS A 154 -29.76 -16.43 13.88
CA LYS A 154 -29.88 -14.99 13.57
C LYS A 154 -28.88 -14.16 14.37
N LYS A 155 -28.76 -14.37 15.68
CA LYS A 155 -27.82 -13.64 16.53
C LYS A 155 -26.37 -13.96 16.17
N LYS A 156 -26.07 -15.22 15.85
CA LYS A 156 -24.73 -15.63 15.36
C LYS A 156 -24.36 -14.90 14.07
N LYS A 157 -25.26 -14.86 13.07
CA LYS A 157 -25.03 -14.09 11.83
C LYS A 157 -24.88 -12.59 12.09
N GLN A 158 -25.60 -12.03 13.06
CA GLN A 158 -25.44 -10.63 13.46
C GLN A 158 -24.06 -10.38 14.06
N LEU A 159 -23.58 -11.27 14.92
CA LEU A 159 -22.26 -11.19 15.52
C LEU A 159 -21.15 -11.21 14.45
N GLU A 160 -21.21 -12.14 13.49
CA GLU A 160 -20.24 -12.20 12.39
C GLU A 160 -20.21 -10.88 11.59
N ARG A 161 -21.38 -10.32 11.27
CA ARG A 161 -21.46 -9.02 10.59
C ARG A 161 -20.84 -7.88 11.38
N LEU A 162 -21.01 -7.87 12.71
CA LEU A 162 -20.41 -6.85 13.58
C LEU A 162 -18.88 -7.00 13.61
N LYS A 163 -18.38 -8.24 13.68
CA LYS A 163 -16.94 -8.53 13.60
C LYS A 163 -16.34 -8.07 12.28
N ASP A 164 -16.97 -8.38 11.15
CA ASP A 164 -16.54 -7.91 9.82
C ASP A 164 -16.49 -6.38 9.73
N GLN A 165 -17.47 -5.70 10.33
CA GLN A 165 -17.51 -4.23 10.37
C GLN A 165 -16.39 -3.66 11.24
N LEU A 166 -16.09 -4.31 12.37
CA LEU A 166 -14.98 -3.92 13.24
C LEU A 166 -13.65 -4.06 12.50
N THR A 167 -13.39 -5.21 11.86
CA THR A 167 -12.16 -5.45 11.09
C THR A 167 -11.95 -4.36 10.03
N LYS A 168 -13.01 -3.98 9.30
CA LYS A 168 -12.93 -2.88 8.30
C LYS A 168 -12.54 -1.54 8.92
N LEU A 169 -13.05 -1.21 10.10
CA LEU A 169 -12.72 0.04 10.79
C LEU A 169 -11.28 0.02 11.32
N GLU A 170 -10.84 -1.10 11.87
CA GLU A 170 -9.47 -1.28 12.38
C GLU A 170 -8.46 -1.21 11.23
N VAL A 171 -8.72 -1.91 10.12
CA VAL A 171 -7.92 -1.80 8.89
C VAL A 171 -7.84 -0.36 8.39
N GLN A 172 -8.98 0.36 8.37
CA GLN A 172 -8.99 1.75 7.95
C GLN A 172 -8.17 2.66 8.87
N ALA A 173 -8.16 2.38 10.18
CA ALA A 173 -7.37 3.14 11.14
C ALA A 173 -5.87 2.91 10.93
N THR A 174 -5.47 1.65 10.77
CA THR A 174 -4.09 1.26 10.48
C THR A 174 -3.60 1.88 9.17
N ASP A 175 -4.37 1.77 8.09
CA ASP A 175 -4.00 2.34 6.78
C ASP A 175 -3.80 3.86 6.84
N ARG A 176 -4.63 4.58 7.61
CA ARG A 176 -4.51 6.03 7.77
C ARG A 176 -3.26 6.42 8.55
N GLU A 177 -3.01 5.74 9.67
CA GLU A 177 -1.87 6.02 10.53
C GLU A 177 -0.55 5.72 9.81
N GLU A 178 -0.44 4.57 9.13
CA GLU A 178 0.77 4.17 8.41
C GLU A 178 1.11 5.15 7.26
N ASN A 179 0.10 5.77 6.66
CA ASN A 179 0.25 6.65 5.49
C ASN A 179 0.20 8.15 5.83
N LYS A 180 0.21 8.55 7.11
CA LYS A 180 0.05 9.96 7.51
C LYS A 180 1.07 10.92 6.86
N GLU A 181 2.30 10.45 6.64
CA GLU A 181 3.41 11.22 6.05
C GLU A 181 3.79 10.77 4.63
N ILE A 182 3.06 9.81 4.04
CA ILE A 182 3.42 9.20 2.76
C ILE A 182 2.38 9.54 1.68
N ALA A 183 2.85 9.94 0.49
CA ALA A 183 2.03 10.29 -0.66
C ALA A 183 1.94 9.14 -1.68
N LEU A 184 0.92 8.29 -1.53
CA LEU A 184 0.73 7.07 -2.35
C LEU A 184 0.29 7.32 -3.80
N SER A 185 -0.34 8.47 -4.10
CA SER A 185 -0.95 8.72 -5.41
C SER A 185 0.10 8.87 -6.52
N THR A 186 1.25 9.47 -6.21
CA THR A 186 2.27 9.81 -7.20
C THR A 186 2.96 8.56 -7.74
N SER A 187 3.31 7.59 -6.89
CA SER A 187 3.85 6.28 -7.30
C SER A 187 2.82 5.55 -8.15
N LYS A 188 1.59 5.43 -7.64
CA LYS A 188 0.48 4.69 -8.26
C LYS A 188 0.12 5.12 -9.67
N LEU A 189 0.25 6.41 -10.00
CA LEU A 189 -0.15 6.96 -11.29
C LEU A 189 0.95 6.98 -12.35
N ASN A 190 2.22 7.04 -11.94
CA ASN A 190 3.31 7.44 -12.82
C ASN A 190 4.51 6.49 -12.83
N TYR A 191 4.66 5.64 -11.82
CA TYR A 191 5.87 4.81 -11.66
C TYR A 191 5.57 3.32 -11.53
N LEU A 192 4.30 2.94 -11.37
CA LEU A 192 3.86 1.55 -11.30
C LEU A 192 3.28 1.12 -12.63
N ASP A 193 3.68 -0.06 -13.10
CA ASP A 193 2.99 -0.75 -14.18
C ASP A 193 1.57 -1.16 -13.70
N PRO A 194 0.49 -0.59 -14.26
CA PRO A 194 -0.87 -0.87 -13.82
C PRO A 194 -1.28 -2.34 -14.03
N ARG A 195 -0.60 -3.09 -14.91
CA ARG A 195 -0.88 -4.51 -15.14
C ARG A 195 -0.58 -5.36 -13.91
N ILE A 196 0.40 -4.97 -13.08
CA ILE A 196 0.69 -5.62 -11.80
C ILE A 196 -0.53 -5.55 -10.88
N SER A 197 -1.09 -4.35 -10.72
CA SER A 197 -2.28 -4.13 -9.88
C SER A 197 -3.52 -4.82 -10.46
N VAL A 198 -3.70 -4.82 -11.77
CA VAL A 198 -4.82 -5.53 -12.43
C VAL A 198 -4.70 -7.04 -12.24
N ALA A 199 -3.51 -7.61 -12.42
CA ALA A 199 -3.26 -9.03 -12.23
C ALA A 199 -3.53 -9.45 -10.78
N TRP A 200 -3.05 -8.66 -9.81
CA TRP A 200 -3.33 -8.88 -8.40
C TRP A 200 -4.83 -8.83 -8.09
N CYS A 201 -5.56 -7.85 -8.63
CA CYS A 201 -7.02 -7.77 -8.47
C CYS A 201 -7.72 -9.01 -9.02
N LYS A 202 -7.34 -9.48 -10.22
CA LYS A 202 -7.90 -10.68 -10.85
C LYS A 202 -7.56 -11.95 -10.06
N LYS A 203 -6.31 -12.08 -9.59
CA LYS A 203 -5.83 -13.24 -8.84
C LYS A 203 -6.53 -13.42 -7.48
N HIS A 204 -6.87 -12.31 -6.81
CA HIS A 204 -7.46 -12.34 -5.47
C HIS A 204 -8.95 -11.97 -5.44
N ASN A 205 -9.62 -11.90 -6.60
CA ASN A 205 -11.02 -11.50 -6.75
C ASN A 205 -11.34 -10.14 -6.08
N ILE A 206 -10.42 -9.18 -6.16
CA ILE A 206 -10.63 -7.83 -5.66
C ILE A 206 -11.16 -6.94 -6.79
N PRO A 207 -12.31 -6.28 -6.62
CA PRO A 207 -12.83 -5.38 -7.65
C PRO A 207 -11.85 -4.23 -7.93
N VAL A 208 -11.52 -3.99 -9.19
CA VAL A 208 -10.51 -3.01 -9.61
C VAL A 208 -10.86 -1.60 -9.12
N GLU A 209 -12.14 -1.29 -8.94
CA GLU A 209 -12.63 -0.02 -8.39
C GLU A 209 -12.22 0.24 -6.93
N LYS A 210 -11.85 -0.81 -6.17
CA LYS A 210 -11.30 -0.69 -4.82
C LYS A 210 -9.88 -0.15 -4.85
N ILE A 211 -9.13 -0.45 -5.92
CA ILE A 211 -7.77 0.02 -6.12
C ILE A 211 -7.78 1.33 -6.91
N TYR A 212 -8.42 1.38 -8.07
CA TYR A 212 -8.42 2.55 -8.94
C TYR A 212 -9.77 3.26 -8.93
N ASN A 213 -9.75 4.58 -8.70
CA ASN A 213 -10.95 5.42 -8.89
C ASN A 213 -11.35 5.52 -10.37
N LYS A 214 -12.50 6.16 -10.67
CA LYS A 214 -13.01 6.25 -12.05
C LYS A 214 -11.97 6.79 -13.05
N THR A 215 -11.38 7.94 -12.76
CA THR A 215 -10.37 8.57 -13.62
C THR A 215 -9.12 7.70 -13.82
N GLN A 216 -8.70 6.98 -12.78
CA GLN A 216 -7.58 6.04 -12.85
C GLN A 216 -7.90 4.84 -13.73
N ARG A 217 -9.12 4.29 -13.63
CA ARG A 217 -9.56 3.20 -14.50
C ARG A 217 -9.65 3.64 -15.95
N ASP A 218 -10.13 4.85 -16.22
CA ASP A 218 -10.16 5.40 -17.59
C ASP A 218 -8.74 5.51 -18.17
N LYS A 219 -7.77 6.01 -17.38
CA LYS A 219 -6.35 6.09 -17.78
C LYS A 219 -5.73 4.71 -18.05
N PHE A 220 -6.06 3.72 -17.22
CA PHE A 220 -5.47 2.39 -17.26
C PHE A 220 -6.36 1.33 -17.93
N ARG A 221 -7.34 1.76 -18.73
CA ARG A 221 -8.27 0.84 -19.41
C ARG A 221 -7.54 -0.22 -20.23
N TRP A 222 -6.48 0.18 -20.94
CA TRP A 222 -5.61 -0.72 -21.69
C TRP A 222 -5.06 -1.87 -20.83
N ALA A 223 -4.65 -1.60 -19.59
CA ALA A 223 -4.11 -2.63 -18.69
C ALA A 223 -5.22 -3.52 -18.13
N ILE A 224 -6.39 -2.94 -17.83
CA ILE A 224 -7.56 -3.66 -17.30
C ILE A 224 -8.05 -4.71 -18.32
N ASP A 225 -8.10 -4.31 -19.59
CA ASP A 225 -8.61 -5.14 -20.68
C ASP A 225 -7.62 -6.24 -21.07
N MET A 226 -6.31 -5.97 -21.04
CA MET A 226 -5.29 -6.88 -21.59
C MET A 226 -4.60 -7.78 -20.57
N ALA A 227 -4.46 -7.38 -19.30
CA ALA A 227 -3.65 -8.14 -18.33
C ALA A 227 -4.42 -9.34 -17.74
N GLY A 228 -3.83 -10.53 -17.78
CA GLY A 228 -4.33 -11.72 -17.06
C GLY A 228 -3.92 -11.75 -15.59
N PRO A 229 -4.43 -12.72 -14.79
CA PRO A 229 -4.03 -12.90 -13.38
C PRO A 229 -2.57 -13.35 -13.22
N ASP A 230 -1.98 -13.94 -14.25
CA ASP A 230 -0.62 -14.51 -14.23
C ASP A 230 0.45 -13.55 -14.76
N TYR A 231 0.12 -12.26 -14.95
CA TYR A 231 1.08 -11.27 -15.42
C TYR A 231 2.23 -11.08 -14.42
N VAL A 232 3.44 -11.03 -14.95
CA VAL A 232 4.70 -10.78 -14.22
C VAL A 232 5.41 -9.63 -14.95
N PHE A 233 5.87 -8.62 -14.20
CA PHE A 233 6.62 -7.49 -14.74
C PHE A 233 8.08 -7.85 -15.02
#